data_AF-A0A3D2UWY3-F1
#
_entry.id   AF-A0A3D2UWY3-F1
#
_cell.length_a   1.000
_cell.length_b   1.000
_cell.length_c   1.000
_cell.angle_alpha   90.00
_cell.angle_beta   90.00
_cell.angle_gamma   90.00
#
_symmetry.space_group_name_H-M   'P 1'
#
loop_
_entity.id
_entity.type
_entity.pdbx_description
1 polymer ?
#
loop_
_entity_poly.entity_id
_entity_poly.type
_entity_poly.pdbx_seq_one_letter_code
_entity_poly.pdbx_strand_id
1 'polypeptide(L)'
;LKTSIKISACQETYGEHVQVYICVTDDAIKINLEEISEGAFFSLAQIQKELSINPAQFTSSFKLLFNQIRDAENISLNKIEFEGKI
;
A
#
# COMPACT_ATOMS: atom_id res chain seq x y z
N LEU A 1 -3.92 7.46 -14.77
CA LEU A 1 -3.98 7.13 -13.32
C LEU A 1 -5.45 7.09 -12.90
N LYS A 2 -6.05 5.90 -12.78
CA LYS A 2 -7.51 5.76 -12.57
C LYS A 2 -7.87 4.64 -11.59
N THR A 3 -7.11 4.53 -10.51
CA THR A 3 -7.41 3.65 -9.37
C THR A 3 -7.36 4.48 -8.10
N SER A 4 -8.50 5.10 -7.79
CA SER A 4 -8.70 5.81 -6.53
C SER A 4 -9.17 4.78 -5.49
N ILE A 5 -8.26 4.15 -4.76
CA ILE A 5 -8.66 3.29 -3.63
C ILE A 5 -9.33 4.20 -2.60
N LYS A 6 -10.54 3.83 -2.18
CA LYS A 6 -11.32 4.52 -1.16
C LYS A 6 -11.52 3.57 0.00
N ILE A 7 -11.18 4.02 1.19
CA ILE A 7 -11.41 3.28 2.44
C ILE A 7 -12.46 4.05 3.22
N SER A 8 -13.60 3.42 3.48
CA SER A 8 -14.63 3.99 4.34
C SER A 8 -14.12 4.12 5.78
N ALA A 9 -14.66 5.09 6.53
CA ALA A 9 -14.37 5.23 7.95
C ALA A 9 -14.58 3.92 8.71
N CYS A 10 -13.52 3.46 9.38
CA CYS A 10 -13.53 2.26 10.22
C CYS A 10 -12.51 2.40 11.35
N GLN A 11 -12.38 1.36 12.20
CA GLN A 11 -11.47 1.38 13.33
C GLN A 11 -10.01 1.54 12.89
N GLU A 12 -9.61 0.89 11.80
CA GLU A 12 -8.25 0.92 11.26
C GLU A 12 -7.85 2.29 10.71
N THR A 13 -8.84 3.11 10.32
CA THR A 13 -8.65 4.50 9.90
C THR A 13 -8.99 5.51 10.99
N TYR A 14 -9.17 5.07 12.25
CA TYR A 14 -9.57 5.94 13.37
C TYR A 14 -10.85 6.75 13.10
N GLY A 15 -11.78 6.20 12.30
CA GLY A 15 -13.03 6.85 11.93
C GLY A 15 -12.94 7.82 10.76
N GLU A 16 -11.82 7.85 10.03
CA GLU A 16 -11.62 8.75 8.89
C GLU A 16 -11.95 8.07 7.55
N HIS A 17 -12.56 8.81 6.63
CA HIS A 17 -12.67 8.40 5.23
C HIS A 17 -11.35 8.71 4.51
N VAL A 18 -10.72 7.68 3.96
CA VAL A 18 -9.39 7.81 3.32
C VAL A 18 -9.51 7.68 1.80
N GLN A 19 -8.94 8.64 1.09
CA GLN A 19 -8.76 8.61 -0.35
C GLN A 19 -7.27 8.42 -0.65
N VAL A 20 -6.94 7.34 -1.38
CA VAL A 20 -5.55 7.02 -1.73
C VAL A 20 -5.22 7.53 -3.12
N TYR A 21 -4.02 8.09 -3.26
CA TYR A 21 -3.45 8.57 -4.51
C TYR A 21 -2.09 7.92 -4.76
N ILE A 22 -1.75 7.70 -6.03
CA ILE A 22 -0.44 7.21 -6.45
C ILE A 22 0.32 8.39 -7.07
N CYS A 23 1.51 8.66 -6.55
CA CYS A 23 2.46 9.61 -7.12
C CYS A 23 3.66 8.85 -7.68
N VAL A 24 4.12 9.24 -8.87
CA VAL A 24 5.33 8.70 -9.49
C VAL A 24 6.20 9.89 -9.84
N THR A 25 7.45 9.87 -9.36
CA THR A 25 8.43 10.91 -9.60
C THR A 25 9.83 10.31 -9.63
N ASP A 26 10.72 10.92 -10.40
CA ASP A 26 12.18 10.71 -10.40
C ASP A 26 12.94 11.82 -9.66
N ASP A 27 12.23 12.79 -9.08
CA ASP A 27 12.82 13.86 -8.27
C ASP A 27 13.43 13.32 -6.97
N ALA A 28 14.46 14.01 -6.47
CA ALA A 28 15.04 13.72 -5.18
C ALA A 28 14.05 14.03 -4.04
N ILE A 29 13.76 13.03 -3.20
CA ILE A 29 12.90 13.18 -2.03
C ILE A 29 13.64 13.98 -0.94
N LYS A 30 13.07 15.12 -0.55
CA LYS A 30 13.53 15.93 0.59
C LYS A 30 12.55 15.77 1.74
N ILE A 31 12.95 15.11 2.81
CA ILE A 31 12.12 14.91 4.00
C ILE A 31 12.24 16.08 4.99
N ASN A 32 11.15 16.42 5.67
CA ASN A 32 11.19 17.30 6.85
C ASN A 32 11.45 16.46 8.10
N LEU A 33 12.60 16.65 8.75
CA LEU A 33 13.02 15.85 9.91
C LEU A 33 12.20 16.12 11.18
N GLU A 34 11.42 17.20 11.22
CA GLU A 34 10.47 17.44 12.33
C GLU A 34 9.27 16.46 12.29
N GLU A 35 8.95 15.94 11.11
CA GLU A 35 7.79 15.06 10.87
C GLU A 35 8.20 13.63 10.51
N ILE A 36 9.31 13.47 9.79
CA ILE A 36 9.77 12.18 9.25
C ILE A 36 11.23 11.96 9.64
N SER A 37 11.47 10.97 10.50
CA SER A 37 12.83 10.64 10.96
C SER A 37 13.68 9.93 9.91
N GLU A 38 13.06 9.15 9.02
CA GLU A 38 13.74 8.35 7.99
C GLU A 38 12.82 8.00 6.82
N GLY A 39 13.40 7.58 5.70
CA GLY A 39 12.65 7.11 4.54
C GLY A 39 13.50 6.19 3.66
N ALA A 40 12.86 5.20 3.06
CA ALA A 40 13.50 4.28 2.12
C ALA A 40 12.51 3.81 1.05
N PHE A 41 13.04 3.43 -0.11
CA PHE A 41 12.26 2.81 -1.17
C PHE A 41 12.21 1.30 -0.94
N PHE A 42 10.99 0.74 -1.04
CA PHE A 42 10.75 -0.68 -0.90
C PHE A 42 10.01 -1.21 -2.12
N SER A 43 10.38 -2.41 -2.56
CA SER A 43 9.53 -3.23 -3.43
C SER A 43 8.37 -3.83 -2.63
N LEU A 44 7.30 -4.24 -3.32
CA LEU A 44 6.14 -4.89 -2.69
C LEU A 44 6.52 -6.14 -1.89
N ALA A 45 7.46 -6.94 -2.39
CA ALA A 45 7.98 -8.12 -1.69
C ALA A 45 8.71 -7.76 -0.38
N GLN A 46 9.47 -6.65 -0.39
CA GLN A 46 10.12 -6.18 0.84
C GLN A 46 9.08 -5.65 1.85
N ILE A 47 8.07 -4.89 1.41
CA ILE A 47 6.98 -4.44 2.29
C ILE A 47 6.27 -5.65 2.93
N GLN A 48 5.95 -6.68 2.14
CA GLN A 48 5.33 -7.89 2.66
C GLN A 48 6.21 -8.61 3.69
N LYS A 49 7.52 -8.71 3.43
CA LYS A 49 8.48 -9.28 4.38
C LYS A 49 8.53 -8.48 5.69
N GLU A 50 8.66 -7.15 5.61
CA GLU A 50 8.71 -6.28 6.79
C GLU A 50 7.42 -6.36 7.62
N LEU A 51 6.26 -6.40 6.97
CA LEU A 51 4.96 -6.61 7.63
C LEU A 51 4.89 -7.93 8.39
N SER A 52 5.57 -8.97 7.90
CA SER A 52 5.61 -10.28 8.59
C SER A 52 6.57 -10.30 9.78
N ILE A 53 7.64 -9.50 9.74
CA ILE A 53 8.66 -9.44 10.80
C ILE A 53 8.21 -8.53 11.94
N ASN A 54 7.75 -7.32 11.62
CA ASN A 54 7.39 -6.32 12.60
C ASN A 54 6.09 -5.57 12.19
N PRO A 55 4.92 -6.20 12.31
CA PRO A 55 3.65 -5.59 11.90
C PRO A 55 3.26 -4.35 12.73
N ALA A 56 3.87 -4.16 13.91
CA ALA A 56 3.58 -3.04 14.81
C ALA A 56 4.19 -1.72 14.33
N GLN A 57 5.26 -1.75 13.52
CA GLN A 57 5.87 -0.52 12.97
C GLN A 57 4.99 0.15 11.90
N PHE A 58 4.00 -0.59 11.36
CA PHE A 58 3.09 -0.08 10.35
C PHE A 58 1.76 0.35 10.96
N THR A 59 1.25 1.50 10.50
CA THR A 59 -0.07 1.99 10.89
C THR A 59 -1.17 1.02 10.45
N SER A 60 -2.29 1.01 11.18
CA SER A 60 -3.45 0.18 10.86
C SER A 60 -4.01 0.47 9.46
N SER A 61 -4.09 1.74 9.08
CA SER A 61 -4.57 2.17 7.76
C SER A 61 -3.65 1.72 6.63
N PHE A 62 -2.33 1.75 6.83
CA PHE A 62 -1.37 1.21 5.85
C PHE A 62 -1.55 -0.30 5.65
N LYS A 63 -1.68 -1.07 6.74
CA LYS A 63 -1.91 -2.52 6.67
C LYS A 63 -3.19 -2.86 5.91
N LEU A 64 -4.26 -2.09 6.15
CA LEU A 64 -5.53 -2.23 5.44
C LEU A 64 -5.38 -1.94 3.94
N LEU A 65 -4.72 -0.84 3.57
CA LEU A 65 -4.43 -0.48 2.19
C LEU A 65 -3.60 -1.54 1.47
N PHE A 66 -2.50 -1.99 2.09
CA PHE A 66 -1.59 -2.95 1.49
C PHE A 66 -2.28 -4.30 1.19
N ASN A 67 -3.13 -4.77 2.11
CA ASN A 67 -3.94 -5.97 1.87
C ASN A 67 -4.88 -5.80 0.67
N GLN A 68 -5.56 -4.64 0.52
CA GLN A 68 -6.42 -4.39 -0.63
C GLN A 68 -5.65 -4.37 -1.96
N ILE A 69 -4.44 -3.78 -1.98
CA ILE A 69 -3.57 -3.77 -3.17
C ILE A 69 -3.16 -5.20 -3.52
N ARG A 70 -2.65 -5.95 -2.54
CA ARG A 70 -2.23 -7.35 -2.74
C ARG A 70 -3.36 -8.22 -3.26
N ASP A 71 -4.56 -8.08 -2.68
CA ASP A 71 -5.71 -8.87 -3.08
C ASP A 71 -6.15 -8.51 -4.52
N ALA A 72 -6.05 -7.23 -4.92
CA ALA A 72 -6.29 -6.80 -6.30
C ALA A 72 -5.23 -7.30 -7.28
N GLU A 73 -3.96 -7.34 -6.89
CA GLU A 73 -2.87 -7.92 -7.70
C GLU A 73 -3.04 -9.43 -7.86
N ASN A 74 -3.36 -10.14 -6.78
CA ASN A 74 -3.66 -11.58 -6.83
C ASN A 74 -4.86 -11.88 -7.74
N ILE A 75 -5.92 -11.07 -7.68
CA ILE A 75 -7.06 -11.19 -8.60
C ILE A 75 -6.62 -10.94 -10.05
N SER A 76 -5.75 -9.96 -10.29
CA SER A 76 -5.27 -9.63 -11.64
C SER A 76 -4.39 -10.75 -12.20
N LEU A 77 -3.46 -11.29 -11.39
CA LEU A 77 -2.61 -12.43 -11.75
C LEU A 77 -3.46 -13.69 -12.01
N ASN A 78 -4.41 -14.00 -11.13
CA ASN A 78 -5.32 -15.13 -11.34
C ASN A 78 -6.16 -14.97 -12.61
N LYS A 79 -6.66 -13.76 -12.92
CA LYS A 79 -7.39 -13.53 -14.18
C LYS A 79 -6.53 -13.78 -15.41
N ILE A 80 -5.26 -13.37 -15.38
CA ILE A 80 -4.31 -13.68 -16.46
C ILE A 80 -4.11 -15.20 -16.58
N GLU A 81 -4.03 -15.93 -15.47
CA GLU A 81 -3.97 -17.40 -15.49
C GLU A 81 -5.26 -18.07 -15.99
N PHE A 82 -6.45 -17.50 -15.71
CA PHE A 82 -7.74 -18.00 -16.21
C PHE A 82 -7.95 -17.73 -17.70
N GLU A 83 -7.44 -16.61 -18.23
CA GLU A 83 -7.46 -16.31 -19.67
C GLU A 83 -6.33 -17.04 -20.44
N GLY A 84 -5.35 -17.60 -19.73
CA GLY A 84 -4.22 -18.34 -20.27
C GLY A 84 -4.34 -19.88 -20.25
N LYS A 85 -5.53 -20.45 -20.00
CA LYS A 85 -5.75 -21.90 -20.12
C LYS A 85 -6.31 -22.28 -21.50
N ILE A 86 -5.47 -23.00 -22.26
CA ILE A 86 -5.78 -23.79 -23.46
C ILE A 86 -6.83 -24.85 -23.14
#